data_AF-A0A522RNU2-F1
#
_entry.id   AF-A0A522RNU2-F1
#
_cell.length_a   1.000
_cell.length_b   1.000
_cell.length_c   1.000
_cell.angle_alpha   90.00
_cell.angle_beta   90.00
_cell.angle_gamma   90.00
#
_symmetry.space_group_name_H-M   'P 1'
#
loop_
_entity.id
_entity.type
_entity.pdbx_description
1 polymer ?
#
loop_
_entity_poly.entity_id
_entity_poly.type
_entity_poly.pdbx_seq_one_letter_code
_entity_poly.pdbx_strand_id
1 'polypeptide(L)'
;MCSVHLCGGFDPSGAGSTMLDPNHSDRAALLRAKGGPKAALFWLARRALHLDVYRFYAIALAGIDHGLPPPLPDGYSVIALRNPSEISTCNPHLVEQLDARSGCGVATALRQHGRVYAITDGHRVVAQLRIDFQYANVDTPTNLIMDFGEKSAFLSFLYTVPSSRRSGWATYLISAACADLARDGVRVCVCHVQATNVRSINTFVRSGWIPIALLVTTTGKRRLWVHRSSRAAQLGIPLKVSPI
;
A
#
# COMPACT_ATOMS: atom_id res chain seq x y z
N MET A 1 9.27 -12.39 -14.44
CA MET A 1 7.98 -12.68 -13.78
C MET A 1 8.28 -13.10 -12.34
N CYS A 2 8.06 -12.22 -11.37
CA CYS A 2 8.22 -12.56 -9.94
C CYS A 2 6.88 -12.37 -9.24
N SER A 3 6.24 -13.49 -8.88
CA SER A 3 5.19 -13.52 -7.86
C SER A 3 5.88 -13.48 -6.50
N VAL A 4 5.71 -12.39 -5.75
CA VAL A 4 6.10 -12.36 -4.34
C VAL A 4 4.96 -12.98 -3.54
N HIS A 5 5.08 -14.28 -3.28
CA HIS A 5 4.29 -14.95 -2.26
C HIS A 5 4.62 -14.37 -0.89
N LEU A 6 3.64 -13.79 -0.22
CA LEU A 6 3.67 -13.59 1.22
C LEU A 6 3.49 -14.96 1.90
N CYS A 7 4.60 -15.68 2.08
CA CYS A 7 4.66 -16.84 2.97
C CYS A 7 5.26 -16.42 4.30
N GLY A 8 4.51 -16.66 5.38
CA GLY A 8 5.04 -16.65 6.74
C GLY A 8 6.00 -17.82 6.92
N GLY A 9 7.17 -17.56 7.52
CA GLY A 9 8.13 -18.58 7.89
C GLY A 9 7.58 -19.44 9.03
N PHE A 10 7.65 -20.75 8.84
CA PHE A 10 7.42 -21.79 9.84
C PHE A 10 8.79 -22.37 10.20
N ASP A 11 9.10 -22.41 11.50
CA ASP A 11 10.36 -22.88 12.07
C ASP A 11 10.20 -24.35 12.50
N PRO A 12 10.99 -25.33 12.01
CA PRO A 12 10.84 -26.72 12.38
C PRO A 12 11.92 -27.14 13.39
N SER A 13 11.62 -27.06 14.69
CA SER A 13 12.29 -27.90 15.69
C SER A 13 11.51 -27.93 17.01
N GLY A 14 11.21 -29.14 17.52
CA GLY A 14 10.79 -29.36 18.91
C GLY A 14 9.38 -29.87 19.15
N ALA A 15 9.19 -31.18 18.96
CA ALA A 15 8.34 -32.11 19.71
C ALA A 15 7.06 -31.62 20.45
N GLY A 16 5.92 -32.13 19.98
CA GLY A 16 4.93 -32.84 20.81
C GLY A 16 3.95 -32.02 21.67
N SER A 17 2.81 -31.63 21.10
CA SER A 17 1.51 -31.70 21.81
C SER A 17 0.34 -31.44 20.86
N THR A 18 -0.55 -32.44 20.81
CA THR A 18 -2.00 -32.37 20.55
C THR A 18 -2.52 -31.38 19.51
N MET A 19 -2.91 -31.95 18.36
CA MET A 19 -3.81 -31.36 17.36
C MET A 19 -5.03 -30.71 18.04
N LEU A 20 -5.09 -29.38 18.00
CA LEU A 20 -6.34 -28.63 17.99
C LEU A 20 -6.48 -28.02 16.60
N ASP A 21 -7.53 -28.45 15.93
CA ASP A 21 -7.94 -28.09 14.57
C ASP A 21 -7.93 -26.56 14.35
N PRO A 22 -7.12 -26.02 13.41
CA PRO A 22 -7.04 -24.58 13.14
C PRO A 22 -8.34 -23.97 12.59
N ASN A 23 -9.33 -24.79 12.20
CA ASN A 23 -10.54 -24.34 11.52
C ASN A 23 -11.63 -23.75 12.45
N HIS A 24 -11.57 -24.04 13.75
CA HIS A 24 -12.65 -23.67 14.68
C HIS A 24 -12.51 -22.24 15.23
N SER A 25 -11.29 -21.73 15.38
CA SER A 25 -11.04 -20.40 15.94
C SER A 25 -11.44 -19.27 14.98
N ASP A 26 -11.20 -19.45 13.67
CA ASP A 26 -11.51 -18.47 12.64
C ASP A 26 -13.03 -18.30 12.41
N ARG A 27 -13.80 -19.40 12.50
CA ARG A 27 -15.27 -19.37 12.41
C ARG A 27 -15.89 -18.59 13.58
N ALA A 28 -15.38 -18.78 14.79
CA ALA A 28 -15.85 -18.07 15.97
C ALA A 28 -15.45 -16.59 15.98
N ALA A 29 -14.27 -16.26 15.43
CA ALA A 29 -13.82 -14.88 15.27
C ALA A 29 -14.66 -14.09 14.25
N LEU A 30 -15.08 -14.74 13.15
CA LEU A 30 -15.96 -14.18 12.12
C LEU A 30 -17.37 -13.85 12.64
N LEU A 31 -17.92 -14.66 13.56
CA LEU A 31 -19.23 -14.41 14.18
C LEU A 31 -19.21 -13.27 15.22
N ARG A 32 -18.04 -12.96 15.79
CA ARG A 32 -17.87 -11.92 16.81
C ARG A 32 -17.51 -10.54 16.24
N ALA A 33 -17.15 -10.44 14.97
CA ALA A 33 -16.91 -9.16 14.32
C ALA A 33 -18.24 -8.41 14.10
N LYS A 34 -18.31 -7.12 14.48
CA LYS A 34 -19.46 -6.22 14.20
C LYS A 34 -19.74 -6.20 12.69
N GLY A 35 -20.67 -7.06 12.23
CA GLY A 35 -20.92 -7.29 10.80
C GLY A 35 -21.80 -8.51 10.46
N GLY A 36 -22.02 -9.45 11.39
CA GLY A 36 -23.10 -10.44 11.33
C GLY A 36 -23.10 -11.39 10.10
N PRO A 37 -24.25 -12.05 9.81
CA PRO A 37 -24.39 -13.04 8.74
C PRO A 37 -24.14 -12.49 7.33
N LYS A 38 -24.23 -11.16 7.14
CA LYS A 38 -23.87 -10.50 5.88
C LYS A 38 -22.37 -10.56 5.59
N ALA A 39 -21.53 -10.44 6.61
CA ALA A 39 -20.09 -10.61 6.47
C ALA A 39 -19.72 -12.07 6.14
N ALA A 40 -20.41 -13.03 6.76
CA ALA A 40 -20.25 -14.45 6.48
C ALA A 40 -20.74 -14.82 5.06
N LEU A 41 -21.90 -14.29 4.63
CA LEU A 41 -22.43 -14.49 3.28
C LEU A 41 -21.52 -13.87 2.22
N PHE A 42 -21.00 -12.66 2.46
CA PHE A 42 -20.03 -12.02 1.57
C PHE A 42 -18.73 -12.84 1.48
N TRP A 43 -18.25 -13.38 2.59
CA TRP A 43 -17.08 -14.26 2.62
C TRP A 43 -17.31 -15.56 1.84
N LEU A 44 -18.46 -16.21 2.05
CA LEU A 44 -18.85 -17.43 1.32
C LEU A 44 -19.03 -17.16 -0.18
N ALA A 45 -19.73 -16.08 -0.54
CA ALA A 45 -19.90 -15.67 -1.94
C ALA A 45 -18.55 -15.34 -2.58
N ARG A 46 -17.64 -14.66 -1.87
CA ARG A 46 -16.29 -14.38 -2.36
C ARG A 46 -15.49 -15.66 -2.60
N ARG A 47 -15.60 -16.63 -1.70
CA ARG A 47 -14.92 -17.93 -1.80
C ARG A 47 -15.50 -18.79 -2.93
N ALA A 48 -16.82 -18.77 -3.11
CA ALA A 48 -17.50 -19.49 -4.18
C ALA A 48 -17.31 -18.85 -5.57
N LEU A 49 -17.28 -17.51 -5.63
CA LEU A 49 -17.17 -16.75 -6.88
C LEU A 49 -15.71 -16.38 -7.24
N HIS A 50 -14.74 -16.74 -6.39
CA HIS A 50 -13.32 -16.45 -6.63
C HIS A 50 -13.06 -14.98 -6.95
N LEU A 51 -13.58 -14.07 -6.13
CA LEU A 51 -13.52 -12.62 -6.38
C LEU A 51 -12.48 -11.92 -5.51
N ASP A 52 -11.77 -10.96 -6.11
CA ASP A 52 -10.97 -9.97 -5.42
C ASP A 52 -11.52 -8.57 -5.68
N VAL A 53 -11.52 -7.75 -4.63
CA VAL A 53 -12.04 -6.38 -4.69
C VAL A 53 -10.94 -5.44 -4.24
N TYR A 54 -10.69 -4.39 -5.03
CA TYR A 54 -9.71 -3.36 -4.78
C TYR A 54 -10.38 -1.99 -4.74
N ARG A 55 -10.05 -1.19 -3.74
CA ARG A 55 -10.51 0.19 -3.59
C ARG A 55 -9.38 1.13 -3.92
N PHE A 56 -9.66 2.11 -4.76
CA PHE A 56 -8.75 3.20 -5.05
C PHE A 56 -9.10 4.40 -4.20
N TYR A 57 -8.07 5.03 -3.67
CA TYR A 57 -8.19 6.28 -2.92
C TYR A 57 -7.30 7.34 -3.54
N ALA A 58 -7.68 8.59 -3.34
CA ALA A 58 -6.85 9.72 -3.70
C ALA A 58 -6.86 10.79 -2.62
N ILE A 59 -5.82 11.60 -2.61
CA ILE A 59 -5.71 12.82 -1.82
C ILE A 59 -5.29 13.96 -2.74
N ALA A 60 -5.96 15.09 -2.62
CA ALA A 60 -5.52 16.32 -3.26
C ALA A 60 -4.24 16.80 -2.55
N LEU A 61 -3.24 17.18 -3.32
CA LEU A 61 -2.01 17.78 -2.82
C LEU A 61 -1.98 19.29 -3.08
N ALA A 62 -2.56 19.75 -4.19
CA ALA A 62 -2.64 21.16 -4.52
C ALA A 62 -3.63 21.91 -3.61
N GLY A 63 -3.24 23.11 -3.18
CA GLY A 63 -4.11 24.03 -2.42
C GLY A 63 -4.40 23.60 -0.99
N ILE A 64 -3.72 22.56 -0.48
CA ILE A 64 -3.78 22.12 0.92
C ILE A 64 -2.43 22.42 1.55
N ASP A 65 -2.44 23.09 2.69
CA ASP A 65 -1.27 23.16 3.55
C ASP A 65 -1.09 21.78 4.19
N HIS A 66 -0.12 21.02 3.70
CA HIS A 66 0.18 19.68 4.24
C HIS A 66 0.90 19.76 5.58
N GLY A 67 1.27 20.96 6.04
CA GLY A 67 2.06 21.17 7.24
C GLY A 67 3.38 20.39 7.21
N LEU A 68 4.24 20.66 8.18
CA LEU A 68 5.26 19.67 8.52
C LEU A 68 4.59 18.61 9.39
N PRO A 69 4.88 17.31 9.17
CA PRO A 69 4.56 16.30 10.16
C PRO A 69 5.14 16.73 11.53
N PRO A 70 4.57 16.26 12.65
CA PRO A 70 5.18 16.48 13.96
C PRO A 70 6.65 16.01 13.95
N PRO A 71 7.52 16.51 14.82
CA PRO A 71 8.88 15.98 14.89
C PRO A 71 8.86 14.48 15.20
N LEU A 72 9.79 13.74 14.60
CA LEU A 72 10.03 12.34 14.95
C LEU A 72 10.63 12.23 16.36
N PRO A 73 10.40 11.12 17.09
CA PRO A 73 11.13 10.84 18.31
C PRO A 73 12.63 10.76 18.06
N ASP A 74 13.42 11.01 19.11
CA ASP A 74 14.88 10.92 19.04
C ASP A 74 15.34 9.56 18.51
N GLY A 75 16.39 9.58 17.68
CA GLY A 75 16.92 8.40 17.01
C GLY A 75 16.18 7.99 15.74
N TYR A 76 15.01 8.57 15.44
CA TYR A 76 14.28 8.29 14.21
C TYR A 76 14.51 9.37 13.15
N SER A 77 14.59 8.96 11.88
CA SER A 77 14.75 9.85 10.73
C SER A 77 13.92 9.41 9.53
N VAL A 78 13.56 10.37 8.69
CA VAL A 78 12.96 10.11 7.38
C VAL A 78 14.07 10.09 6.32
N ILE A 79 14.09 9.04 5.52
CA ILE A 79 14.90 8.95 4.31
C ILE A 79 13.97 9.10 3.11
N ALA A 80 14.36 9.95 2.15
CA ALA A 80 13.67 10.11 0.88
C ALA A 80 14.68 9.92 -0.25
N LEU A 81 14.56 8.79 -0.96
CA LEU A 81 15.35 8.48 -2.14
C LEU A 81 14.58 8.88 -3.39
N ARG A 82 15.15 9.79 -4.16
CA ARG A 82 14.60 10.43 -5.36
C ARG A 82 15.39 10.14 -6.62
N ASN A 83 16.66 9.78 -6.48
CA ASN A 83 17.52 9.43 -7.60
C ASN A 83 18.49 8.29 -7.22
N PRO A 84 19.03 7.55 -8.21
CA PRO A 84 19.92 6.43 -7.93
C PRO A 84 21.21 6.79 -7.16
N SER A 85 21.71 8.03 -7.28
CA SER A 85 22.93 8.43 -6.58
C SER A 85 22.75 8.57 -5.07
N GLU A 86 21.52 8.74 -4.57
CA GLU A 86 21.28 8.81 -3.12
C GLU A 86 21.43 7.43 -2.45
N ILE A 87 21.37 6.33 -3.21
CA ILE A 87 21.56 4.97 -2.68
C ILE A 87 22.98 4.82 -2.11
N SER A 88 24.00 5.36 -2.78
CA SER A 88 25.40 5.23 -2.32
C SER A 88 25.69 6.00 -1.04
N THR A 89 24.82 6.95 -0.68
CA THR A 89 24.91 7.70 0.59
C THR A 89 24.24 6.98 1.76
N CYS A 90 23.45 5.93 1.48
CA CYS A 90 22.77 5.14 2.51
C CYS A 90 23.66 4.04 3.07
N ASN A 91 23.42 3.69 4.33
CA ASN A 91 24.01 2.48 4.90
C ASN A 91 23.58 1.25 4.07
N PRO A 92 24.52 0.41 3.59
CA PRO A 92 24.20 -0.77 2.78
C PRO A 92 23.15 -1.70 3.41
N HIS A 93 23.19 -1.85 4.74
CA HIS A 93 22.23 -2.68 5.47
C HIS A 93 20.80 -2.10 5.41
N LEU A 94 20.65 -0.78 5.41
CA LEU A 94 19.34 -0.15 5.21
C LEU A 94 18.86 -0.34 3.77
N VAL A 95 19.75 -0.25 2.77
CA VAL A 95 19.40 -0.47 1.36
C VAL A 95 18.86 -1.89 1.15
N GLU A 96 19.50 -2.91 1.72
CA GLU A 96 19.02 -4.29 1.67
C GLU A 96 17.60 -4.45 2.27
N GLN A 97 17.35 -3.80 3.41
CA GLN A 97 16.03 -3.81 4.04
C GLN A 97 14.97 -3.12 3.17
N LEU A 98 15.33 -2.00 2.53
CA LEU A 98 14.44 -1.27 1.62
C LEU A 98 14.14 -2.11 0.37
N ASP A 99 15.16 -2.76 -0.22
CA ASP A 99 15.03 -3.60 -1.40
C ASP A 99 14.03 -4.74 -1.19
N ALA A 100 14.16 -5.45 -0.05
CA ALA A 100 13.30 -6.58 0.31
C ALA A 100 11.80 -6.23 0.38
N ARG A 101 11.46 -4.94 0.44
CA ARG A 101 10.10 -4.44 0.65
C ARG A 101 9.60 -3.51 -0.45
N SER A 102 10.42 -3.22 -1.48
CA SER A 102 10.11 -2.27 -2.57
C SER A 102 9.41 -2.91 -3.79
N GLY A 103 9.27 -4.24 -3.80
CA GLY A 103 8.61 -5.01 -4.88
C GLY A 103 9.49 -5.28 -6.09
N CYS A 104 10.23 -4.28 -6.58
CA CYS A 104 11.15 -4.38 -7.73
C CYS A 104 12.61 -4.02 -7.41
N GLY A 105 12.91 -3.69 -6.14
CA GLY A 105 14.16 -3.10 -5.69
C GLY A 105 14.18 -1.57 -5.84
N VAL A 106 14.85 -0.92 -4.89
CA VAL A 106 15.01 0.55 -4.79
C VAL A 106 15.69 1.10 -6.04
N ALA A 107 16.78 0.48 -6.49
CA ALA A 107 17.50 0.94 -7.68
C ALA A 107 16.62 0.90 -8.95
N THR A 108 15.77 -0.13 -9.08
CA THR A 108 14.83 -0.23 -10.21
C THR A 108 13.74 0.82 -10.11
N ALA A 109 13.15 1.02 -8.92
CA ALA A 109 12.14 2.04 -8.69
C ALA A 109 12.66 3.44 -9.08
N LEU A 110 13.88 3.79 -8.66
CA LEU A 110 14.49 5.08 -8.94
C LEU A 110 14.86 5.26 -10.42
N ARG A 111 15.31 4.21 -11.12
CA ARG A 111 15.52 4.24 -12.57
C ARG A 111 14.23 4.45 -13.37
N GLN A 112 13.10 4.03 -12.81
CA GLN A 112 11.77 4.26 -13.37
C GLN A 112 11.20 5.63 -12.96
N HIS A 113 12.06 6.55 -12.52
CA HIS A 113 11.72 7.88 -12.03
C HIS A 113 10.82 7.89 -10.77
N GLY A 114 10.65 6.74 -10.11
CA GLY A 114 9.93 6.64 -8.85
C GLY A 114 10.73 7.20 -7.67
N ARG A 115 10.14 7.11 -6.48
CA ARG A 115 10.77 7.48 -5.20
C ARG A 115 10.52 6.43 -4.14
N VAL A 116 11.43 6.34 -3.19
CA VAL A 116 11.27 5.50 -2.00
C VAL A 116 11.38 6.37 -0.77
N TYR A 117 10.40 6.27 0.12
CA TYR A 117 10.43 6.97 1.40
C TYR A 117 10.44 5.93 2.52
N ALA A 118 11.20 6.21 3.57
CA ALA A 118 11.27 5.34 4.74
C ALA A 118 11.44 6.12 6.04
N ILE A 119 10.99 5.51 7.13
CA ILE A 119 11.37 5.91 8.48
C ILE A 119 12.37 4.88 8.98
N THR A 120 13.49 5.34 9.52
CA THR A 120 14.51 4.49 10.15
C THR A 120 14.77 4.94 11.57
N ASP A 121 15.27 4.04 12.40
CA ASP A 121 15.84 4.38 13.72
C ASP A 121 17.38 4.36 13.71
N GLY A 122 17.97 4.67 12.54
CA GLY A 122 19.40 4.61 12.29
C GLY A 122 19.93 3.23 11.87
N HIS A 123 19.30 2.14 12.30
CA HIS A 123 19.77 0.77 12.02
C HIS A 123 18.77 -0.08 11.25
N ARG A 124 17.46 0.15 11.42
CA ARG A 124 16.41 -0.61 10.74
C ARG A 124 15.36 0.28 10.09
N VAL A 125 14.74 -0.26 9.05
CA VAL A 125 13.57 0.32 8.41
C VAL A 125 12.33 -0.01 9.24
N VAL A 126 11.66 1.03 9.72
CA VAL A 126 10.46 0.95 10.57
C VAL A 126 9.20 0.95 9.70
N ALA A 127 9.17 1.85 8.72
CA ALA A 127 8.10 1.95 7.73
C ALA A 127 8.69 2.39 6.39
N GLN A 128 8.06 2.00 5.29
CA GLN A 128 8.43 2.45 3.96
C GLN A 128 7.23 2.54 3.02
N LEU A 129 7.38 3.31 1.95
CA LEU A 129 6.46 3.34 0.81
C LEU A 129 7.24 3.65 -0.47
N ARG A 130 6.63 3.34 -1.61
CA ARG A 130 7.11 3.71 -2.93
C ARG A 130 6.14 4.67 -3.59
N ILE A 131 6.69 5.62 -4.34
CA ILE A 131 5.93 6.49 -5.24
C ILE A 131 6.32 6.20 -6.68
N ASP A 132 5.33 5.92 -7.50
CA ASP A 132 5.45 5.84 -8.95
C ASP A 132 4.81 7.10 -9.57
N PHE A 133 5.29 7.58 -10.71
CA PHE A 133 4.73 8.78 -11.38
C PHE A 133 4.13 8.43 -12.72
N GLN A 134 3.07 9.16 -13.08
CA GLN A 134 2.35 9.08 -14.36
C GLN A 134 1.64 7.74 -14.59
N TYR A 135 2.37 6.63 -14.52
CA TYR A 135 1.87 5.27 -14.68
C TYR A 135 2.26 4.38 -13.50
N ALA A 136 1.39 3.46 -13.12
CA ALA A 136 1.75 2.38 -12.20
C ALA A 136 1.18 1.03 -12.65
N ASN A 137 2.01 0.00 -12.52
CA ASN A 137 1.56 -1.37 -12.55
C ASN A 137 0.90 -1.70 -11.23
N VAL A 138 -0.39 -2.03 -11.28
CA VAL A 138 -1.17 -2.37 -10.10
C VAL A 138 -1.07 -3.86 -9.88
N ASP A 139 -0.61 -4.25 -8.70
CA ASP A 139 -0.56 -5.66 -8.30
C ASP A 139 -1.97 -6.16 -7.95
N THR A 140 -2.75 -6.38 -9.01
CA THR A 140 -4.04 -7.07 -8.97
C THR A 140 -3.92 -8.35 -9.79
N PRO A 141 -4.82 -9.33 -9.62
CA PRO A 141 -4.78 -10.56 -10.41
C PRO A 141 -4.71 -10.27 -11.92
N THR A 142 -5.37 -9.22 -12.38
CA THR A 142 -5.20 -8.69 -13.73
C THR A 142 -4.01 -7.71 -13.76
N ASN A 143 -3.07 -7.91 -14.67
CA ASN A 143 -2.04 -6.91 -14.94
C ASN A 143 -2.72 -5.66 -15.52
N LEU A 144 -2.71 -4.57 -14.74
CA LEU A 144 -3.31 -3.30 -15.14
C LEU A 144 -2.23 -2.23 -15.11
N ILE A 145 -2.16 -1.46 -16.20
CA ILE A 145 -1.50 -0.16 -16.20
C ILE A 145 -2.57 0.87 -15.88
N MET A 146 -2.31 1.65 -14.83
CA MET A 146 -3.07 2.85 -14.56
C MET A 146 -2.28 4.07 -14.98
N ASP A 147 -2.90 4.90 -15.83
CA ASP A 147 -2.46 6.26 -16.12
C ASP A 147 -3.19 7.20 -15.17
N PHE A 148 -2.44 8.05 -14.47
CA PHE A 148 -2.97 9.07 -13.58
C PHE A 148 -2.69 10.49 -14.08
N GLY A 149 -2.02 10.64 -15.23
CA GLY A 149 -1.67 11.91 -15.84
C GLY A 149 -0.40 12.57 -15.28
N GLU A 150 0.07 13.57 -16.01
CA GLU A 150 1.19 14.42 -15.62
C GLU A 150 0.77 15.24 -14.39
N LYS A 151 1.60 15.28 -13.34
CA LYS A 151 1.32 15.83 -12.00
C LYS A 151 0.51 14.95 -11.04
N SER A 152 0.38 13.65 -11.34
CA SER A 152 -0.14 12.67 -10.40
C SER A 152 0.94 11.68 -9.96
N ALA A 153 0.83 11.26 -8.70
CA ALA A 153 1.68 10.24 -8.10
C ALA A 153 0.84 9.03 -7.66
N PHE A 154 1.47 7.87 -7.61
CA PHE A 154 0.88 6.64 -7.12
C PHE A 154 1.68 6.06 -5.96
N LEU A 155 1.02 5.92 -4.81
CA LEU A 155 1.57 5.32 -3.62
C LEU A 155 1.36 3.81 -3.63
N SER A 156 2.46 3.08 -3.59
CA SER A 156 2.54 1.63 -3.61
C SER A 156 3.46 1.10 -2.49
N PHE A 157 3.43 -0.21 -2.24
CA PHE A 157 4.32 -0.89 -1.30
C PHE A 157 4.42 -0.28 0.11
N LEU A 158 3.31 0.25 0.65
CA LEU A 158 3.26 0.74 2.02
C LEU A 158 3.44 -0.42 3.01
N TYR A 159 4.56 -0.39 3.75
CA TYR A 159 4.93 -1.40 4.72
C TYR A 159 5.28 -0.76 6.06
N THR A 160 4.94 -1.47 7.15
CA THR A 160 5.39 -1.15 8.50
C THR A 160 5.76 -2.45 9.20
N VAL A 161 6.95 -2.48 9.78
CA VAL A 161 7.48 -3.66 10.49
C VAL A 161 6.49 -4.08 11.58
N PRO A 162 6.21 -5.40 11.77
CA PRO A 162 5.15 -5.86 12.67
C PRO A 162 5.20 -5.28 14.08
N SER A 163 6.41 -5.18 14.67
CA SER A 163 6.65 -4.64 16.02
C SER A 163 6.33 -3.16 16.17
N SER A 164 6.26 -2.40 15.08
CA SER A 164 6.01 -0.95 15.09
C SER A 164 4.60 -0.59 14.61
N ARG A 165 3.74 -1.57 14.33
CA ARG A 165 2.38 -1.29 13.84
C ARG A 165 1.54 -0.62 14.93
N ARG A 166 0.56 0.19 14.50
CA ARG A 166 -0.36 0.95 15.36
C ARG A 166 0.26 2.14 16.11
N SER A 167 1.54 2.43 15.88
CA SER A 167 2.24 3.59 16.47
C SER A 167 2.27 4.84 15.57
N GLY A 168 1.39 4.92 14.57
CA GLY A 168 1.28 6.11 13.70
C GLY A 168 2.33 6.24 12.58
N TRP A 169 3.38 5.40 12.54
CA TRP A 169 4.46 5.50 11.53
C TRP A 169 3.99 5.54 10.07
N ALA A 170 2.99 4.72 9.71
CA ALA A 170 2.46 4.71 8.35
C ALA A 170 1.78 6.04 8.00
N THR A 171 0.96 6.58 8.90
CA THR A 171 0.31 7.89 8.72
C THR A 171 1.35 8.99 8.62
N TYR A 172 2.35 8.97 9.51
CA TYR A 172 3.47 9.91 9.47
C TYR A 172 4.17 9.89 8.10
N LEU A 173 4.57 8.70 7.64
CA LEU A 173 5.32 8.56 6.40
C LEU A 173 4.50 8.98 5.18
N ILE A 174 3.20 8.68 5.16
CA ILE A 174 2.28 9.16 4.13
C ILE A 174 2.26 10.69 4.12
N SER A 175 2.08 11.34 5.28
CA SER A 175 2.07 12.80 5.38
C SER A 175 3.40 13.42 4.92
N ALA A 176 4.54 12.87 5.34
CA ALA A 176 5.86 13.33 4.92
C ALA A 176 6.06 13.21 3.41
N ALA A 177 5.67 12.08 2.82
CA ALA A 177 5.73 11.88 1.37
C ALA A 177 4.77 12.83 0.61
N CYS A 178 3.54 13.00 1.09
CA CYS A 178 2.57 13.94 0.50
C CYS A 178 3.08 15.39 0.53
N ALA A 179 3.69 15.83 1.63
CA ALA A 179 4.29 17.16 1.74
C ALA A 179 5.49 17.34 0.80
N ASP A 180 6.33 16.31 0.62
CA ASP A 180 7.42 16.33 -0.37
C ASP A 180 6.89 16.43 -1.81
N LEU A 181 5.91 15.59 -2.15
CA LEU A 181 5.28 15.58 -3.48
C LEU A 181 4.58 16.90 -3.79
N ALA A 182 3.91 17.51 -2.80
CA ALA A 182 3.26 18.80 -2.97
C ALA A 182 4.26 19.93 -3.28
N ARG A 183 5.42 19.94 -2.59
CA ARG A 183 6.51 20.90 -2.87
C ARG A 183 7.05 20.78 -4.30
N ASP A 184 7.04 19.57 -4.84
CA ASP A 184 7.48 19.28 -6.21
C ASP A 184 6.38 19.48 -7.27
N GLY A 185 5.25 20.08 -6.90
CA GLY A 185 4.18 20.44 -7.83
C GLY A 185 3.26 19.29 -8.23
N VAL A 186 3.33 18.14 -7.55
CA VAL A 186 2.35 17.07 -7.69
C VAL A 186 1.01 17.55 -7.14
N ARG A 187 -0.07 17.34 -7.91
CA ARG A 187 -1.40 17.84 -7.57
C ARG A 187 -2.27 16.81 -6.86
N VAL A 188 -2.04 15.53 -7.13
CA VAL A 188 -2.84 14.43 -6.58
C VAL A 188 -1.94 13.22 -6.34
N CYS A 189 -2.18 12.53 -5.22
CA CYS A 189 -1.61 11.21 -4.99
C CYS A 189 -2.72 10.16 -4.91
N VAL A 190 -2.51 9.02 -5.56
CA VAL A 190 -3.48 7.92 -5.69
C VAL A 190 -2.88 6.65 -5.06
N CYS A 191 -3.71 5.79 -4.50
CA CYS A 191 -3.29 4.47 -4.04
C CYS A 191 -4.39 3.45 -4.30
N HIS A 192 -4.06 2.17 -4.15
CA HIS A 192 -5.03 1.09 -4.16
C HIS A 192 -4.85 0.20 -2.93
N VAL A 193 -5.96 -0.34 -2.44
CA VAL A 193 -5.98 -1.20 -1.28
C VAL A 193 -6.96 -2.33 -1.53
N GLN A 194 -6.55 -3.57 -1.29
CA GLN A 194 -7.47 -4.70 -1.30
C GLN A 194 -8.57 -4.49 -0.25
N ALA A 195 -9.83 -4.73 -0.59
CA ALA A 195 -10.98 -4.44 0.28
C ALA A 195 -10.93 -5.18 1.63
N THR A 196 -10.19 -6.29 1.72
CA THR A 196 -9.95 -7.03 2.97
C THR A 196 -8.89 -6.41 3.87
N ASN A 197 -8.05 -5.50 3.37
CA ASN A 197 -7.04 -4.85 4.18
C ASN A 197 -7.63 -3.63 4.92
N VAL A 198 -8.47 -3.94 5.92
CA VAL A 198 -9.17 -2.94 6.75
C VAL A 198 -8.18 -2.00 7.44
N ARG A 199 -6.97 -2.48 7.79
CA ARG A 199 -5.94 -1.65 8.43
C ARG A 199 -5.45 -0.54 7.51
N SER A 200 -5.04 -0.88 6.28
CA SER A 200 -4.62 0.13 5.30
C SER A 200 -5.76 1.06 4.93
N ILE A 201 -6.98 0.55 4.77
CA ILE A 201 -8.17 1.39 4.52
C ILE A 201 -8.32 2.44 5.63
N ASN A 202 -8.27 2.04 6.89
CA ASN A 202 -8.40 2.97 8.02
C ASN A 202 -7.24 3.98 8.06
N THR A 203 -6.01 3.57 7.74
CA THR A 203 -4.86 4.48 7.64
C THR A 203 -5.09 5.57 6.59
N PHE A 204 -5.51 5.20 5.38
CA PHE A 204 -5.76 6.18 4.31
C PHE A 204 -6.93 7.11 4.65
N VAL A 205 -8.05 6.56 5.13
CA VAL A 205 -9.22 7.37 5.53
C VAL A 205 -8.86 8.38 6.63
N ARG A 206 -8.10 7.95 7.66
CA ARG A 206 -7.63 8.85 8.73
C ARG A 206 -6.64 9.90 8.24
N SER A 207 -5.95 9.63 7.15
CA SER A 207 -5.01 10.57 6.53
C SER A 207 -5.69 11.48 5.50
N GLY A 208 -7.03 11.55 5.48
CA GLY A 208 -7.80 12.44 4.60
C GLY A 208 -8.01 11.93 3.17
N TRP A 209 -7.63 10.69 2.87
CA TRP A 209 -7.81 10.13 1.53
C TRP A 209 -9.26 9.75 1.28
N ILE A 210 -9.75 10.05 0.08
CA ILE A 210 -11.13 9.79 -0.33
C ILE A 210 -11.20 8.65 -1.34
N PRO A 211 -12.25 7.80 -1.29
CA PRO A 211 -12.43 6.74 -2.28
C PRO A 211 -12.76 7.34 -3.65
N ILE A 212 -12.09 6.86 -4.70
CA ILE A 212 -12.27 7.35 -6.07
C ILE A 212 -12.74 6.28 -7.05
N ALA A 213 -12.41 5.01 -6.83
CA ALA A 213 -12.85 3.91 -7.70
C ALA A 213 -12.88 2.56 -6.96
N LEU A 214 -13.57 1.59 -7.56
CA LEU A 214 -13.63 0.20 -7.15
C LEU A 214 -13.30 -0.69 -8.35
N LEU A 215 -12.43 -1.67 -8.16
CA LEU A 215 -12.13 -2.70 -9.14
C LEU A 215 -12.54 -4.06 -8.56
N VAL A 216 -13.22 -4.85 -9.37
CA VAL A 216 -13.59 -6.22 -9.06
C VAL A 216 -12.95 -7.13 -10.11
N THR A 217 -12.14 -8.07 -9.66
CA THR A 217 -11.44 -9.07 -10.49
C THR A 217 -11.80 -10.48 -10.04
N THR A 218 -11.70 -11.46 -10.94
CA THR A 218 -11.62 -12.86 -10.51
C THR A 218 -10.19 -13.19 -10.08
N THR A 219 -10.02 -14.20 -9.22
CA THR A 219 -8.70 -14.75 -8.88
C THR A 219 -8.00 -15.37 -10.10
N GLY A 220 -8.77 -15.72 -11.14
CA GLY A 220 -8.29 -16.16 -12.46
C GLY A 220 -7.85 -15.02 -13.39
N LYS A 221 -7.52 -13.84 -12.84
CA LYS A 221 -6.96 -12.68 -13.56
C LYS A 221 -7.89 -12.00 -14.57
N ARG A 222 -9.20 -12.32 -14.58
CA ARG A 222 -10.15 -11.62 -15.44
C ARG A 222 -10.73 -10.41 -14.70
N ARG A 223 -10.61 -9.24 -15.32
CA ARG A 223 -11.31 -8.03 -14.87
C ARG A 223 -12.80 -8.20 -15.12
N LEU A 224 -13.61 -8.10 -14.08
CA LEU A 224 -15.06 -8.14 -14.21
C LEU A 224 -15.65 -6.74 -14.34
N TRP A 225 -15.16 -5.81 -13.51
CA TRP A 225 -15.79 -4.51 -13.42
C TRP A 225 -14.87 -3.44 -12.82
N VAL A 226 -15.00 -2.20 -13.33
CA VAL A 226 -14.40 -1.00 -12.74
C VAL A 226 -15.50 0.04 -12.58
N HIS A 227 -15.71 0.49 -11.35
CA HIS A 227 -16.60 1.59 -11.03
C HIS A 227 -15.79 2.82 -10.65
N ARG A 228 -16.00 3.92 -11.36
CA ARG A 228 -15.41 5.22 -11.02
C ARG A 228 -16.45 6.05 -10.30
N SER A 229 -16.04 6.65 -9.18
CA SER A 229 -16.88 7.63 -8.49
C SER A 229 -16.81 8.98 -9.22
N SER A 230 -17.85 9.80 -9.06
CA SER A 230 -17.85 11.19 -9.53
C SER A 230 -16.73 12.05 -8.90
N ARG A 231 -16.23 11.66 -7.72
CA ARG A 231 -15.12 12.32 -7.01
C ARG A 231 -13.79 12.22 -7.75
N ALA A 232 -13.58 11.17 -8.54
CA ALA A 232 -12.38 11.05 -9.37
C ALA A 232 -12.30 12.18 -10.41
N ALA A 233 -13.44 12.55 -11.00
CA ALA A 233 -13.53 13.65 -11.96
C ALA A 233 -13.31 15.01 -11.28
N GLN A 234 -13.82 15.20 -10.05
CA GLN A 234 -13.61 16.43 -9.29
C GLN A 234 -12.14 16.68 -8.94
N LEU A 235 -11.37 15.61 -8.71
CA LEU A 235 -9.92 15.70 -8.50
C LEU A 235 -9.13 15.77 -9.81
N GLY A 236 -9.79 15.77 -10.97
CA GLY A 236 -9.15 15.83 -12.27
C GLY A 236 -8.26 14.62 -12.57
N ILE A 237 -8.55 13.44 -11.99
CA ILE A 237 -7.74 12.24 -12.18
C ILE A 237 -8.22 11.50 -13.43
N PRO A 238 -7.45 11.48 -14.54
CA PRO A 238 -7.79 10.70 -15.72
C PRO A 238 -7.47 9.23 -15.45
N LEU A 239 -8.20 8.56 -14.56
CA LEU A 239 -7.94 7.15 -14.23
C LEU A 239 -8.23 6.27 -15.45
N LYS A 240 -7.24 6.02 -16.31
CA LYS A 240 -7.39 5.07 -17.43
C LYS A 240 -6.84 3.72 -16.98
N VAL A 241 -7.63 2.68 -17.18
CA VAL A 241 -7.30 1.31 -16.76
C VAL A 241 -7.24 0.46 -18.02
N SER A 242 -6.02 0.18 -18.47
CA SER A 242 -5.76 -0.64 -19.65
C SER A 242 -5.23 -2.02 -19.23
N PRO A 243 -5.68 -3.12 -19.86
CA PRO A 243 -4.99 -4.39 -19.74
C PRO A 243 -3.57 -4.25 -20.31
N ILE A 244 -2.61 -4.94 -19.69
CA ILE A 244 -1.28 -5.18 -20.27
C ILE A 244 -1.36 -6.37 -21.23
#